data_AF-A0A0Q7YXC1-F1
#
_entry.id   AF-A0A0Q7YXC1-F1
#
_cell.length_a   1.000
_cell.length_b   1.000
_cell.length_c   1.000
_cell.angle_alpha   90.00
_cell.angle_beta   90.00
_cell.angle_gamma   90.00
#
_symmetry.space_group_name_H-M   'P 1'
#
loop_
_entity.id
_entity.type
_entity.pdbx_description
1 polymer ?
#
loop_
_entity_poly.entity_id
_entity_poly.type
_entity_poly.pdbx_seq_one_letter_code
_entity_poly.pdbx_strand_id
1 'polypeptide(L)'
;MIRKSAIGLAVAAMLFGPLVTTASAAEKPAKVPKIKLEPLKPGKIKLDPRLGYILVRMGPSNASEKPTPVAFVRINAATGKPFEPGDEEAAVPNFDRTVLVVVNAGRSFGEVDGQSVYLLSAYPGQWIISNVGETCLSLGTYQFEVKQGEVADIGSLWTAREDGKSAVPQLAGVTLSQDLVEFGTMMNIVMSTALFAAPAESTPALPAELAGFPVSKAALSPDFRMENRCQGLINRAASLPPMESAPPMTQAEALAAIDKMNPPDRVEAARKRAAQKAASAAAAK
;
A
#
# COMPACT_ATOMS: atom_id res chain seq x y z
N MET A 1 52.01 37.45 18.14
CA MET A 1 50.64 37.68 18.62
C MET A 1 49.82 38.36 17.53
N ILE A 2 48.72 37.72 17.11
CA ILE A 2 47.47 38.30 16.58
C ILE A 2 47.48 39.03 15.21
N ARG A 3 46.79 38.38 14.24
CA ARG A 3 45.95 38.90 13.12
C ARG A 3 46.69 39.61 11.96
N LYS A 4 46.31 39.46 10.69
CA LYS A 4 44.97 39.42 10.04
C LYS A 4 45.14 38.81 8.64
N SER A 5 44.29 37.88 8.24
CA SER A 5 44.09 37.50 6.83
C SER A 5 42.93 38.33 6.27
N ALA A 6 43.13 38.96 5.12
CA ALA A 6 42.09 39.60 4.34
C ALA A 6 41.86 38.75 3.08
N ILE A 7 40.58 38.48 2.84
CA ILE A 7 40.01 37.80 1.69
C ILE A 7 39.96 38.80 0.53
N GLY A 8 40.41 38.37 -0.66
CA GLY A 8 40.39 39.16 -1.88
C GLY A 8 40.36 38.28 -3.13
N LEU A 9 39.14 38.02 -3.60
CA LEU A 9 38.67 37.72 -4.96
C LEU A 9 39.72 37.46 -6.07
N ALA A 10 39.61 36.30 -6.73
CA ALA A 10 39.99 36.15 -8.13
C ALA A 10 39.00 35.22 -8.85
N VAL A 11 38.28 35.82 -9.81
CA VAL A 11 37.39 35.16 -10.78
C VAL A 11 38.27 34.52 -11.86
N ALA A 12 38.09 33.23 -12.11
CA ALA A 12 38.65 32.57 -13.29
C ALA A 12 37.53 31.84 -14.02
N ALA A 13 37.10 32.44 -15.14
CA ALA A 13 36.27 31.82 -16.14
C ALA A 13 37.10 30.77 -16.91
N MET A 14 36.60 29.55 -17.04
CA MET A 14 37.06 28.58 -18.03
C MET A 14 35.88 28.01 -18.81
N LEU A 15 35.72 28.56 -20.01
CA LEU A 15 35.56 27.87 -21.30
C LEU A 15 34.65 26.63 -21.33
N PHE A 16 33.41 26.86 -21.80
CA PHE A 16 32.52 25.83 -22.33
C PHE A 16 33.06 25.28 -23.66
N GLY A 17 33.42 24.00 -23.69
CA GLY A 17 33.49 23.20 -24.91
C GLY A 17 32.15 22.49 -25.16
N PRO A 18 31.75 22.25 -26.42
CA PRO A 18 30.50 21.56 -26.71
C PRO A 18 30.62 20.06 -26.37
N LEU A 19 29.75 19.57 -25.48
CA LEU A 19 29.56 18.14 -25.26
C LEU A 19 28.91 17.54 -26.52
N VAL A 20 29.68 16.76 -27.28
CA VAL A 20 29.14 15.84 -28.28
C VAL A 20 28.59 14.64 -27.52
N THR A 21 27.29 14.63 -27.24
CA THR A 21 26.59 13.43 -26.79
C THR A 21 26.34 12.53 -28.01
N THR A 22 27.14 11.49 -28.16
CA THR A 22 26.78 10.37 -29.04
C THR A 22 25.58 9.67 -28.43
N ALA A 23 24.46 9.65 -29.14
CA ALA A 23 23.30 8.84 -28.79
C ALA A 23 23.75 7.37 -28.80
N SER A 24 23.93 6.80 -27.61
CA SER A 24 24.04 5.35 -27.46
C SER A 24 22.74 4.75 -27.97
N ALA A 25 22.85 3.97 -29.05
CA ALA A 25 21.73 3.21 -29.60
C ALA A 25 21.19 2.32 -28.47
N ALA A 26 19.99 2.66 -27.98
CA ALA A 26 19.29 1.88 -26.98
C ALA A 26 19.06 0.47 -27.53
N GLU A 27 19.88 -0.46 -27.07
CA GLU A 27 19.68 -1.89 -27.26
C GLU A 27 18.29 -2.22 -26.71
N LYS A 28 17.40 -2.76 -27.56
CA LYS A 28 16.07 -3.21 -27.13
C LYS A 28 16.27 -4.15 -25.94
N PRO A 29 15.68 -3.90 -24.76
CA PRO A 29 15.93 -4.74 -23.60
C PRO A 29 15.52 -6.17 -23.92
N ALA A 30 16.46 -7.09 -23.70
CA ALA A 30 16.23 -8.54 -23.79
C ALA A 30 14.97 -8.89 -22.99
N LYS A 31 14.14 -9.81 -23.51
CA LYS A 31 12.90 -10.28 -22.86
C LYS A 31 13.20 -10.70 -21.41
N VAL A 32 12.95 -9.83 -20.45
CA VAL A 32 13.09 -10.18 -19.04
C VAL A 32 11.90 -11.05 -18.64
N PRO A 33 12.14 -12.20 -17.97
CA PRO A 33 11.06 -13.08 -17.54
C PRO A 33 10.11 -12.33 -16.61
N LYS A 34 8.80 -12.43 -16.89
CA LYS A 34 7.75 -11.92 -16.00
C LYS A 34 7.90 -12.57 -14.63
N ILE A 35 8.25 -11.76 -13.62
CA ILE A 35 8.29 -12.22 -12.23
C ILE A 35 6.92 -11.96 -11.62
N LYS A 36 6.21 -13.04 -11.27
CA LYS A 36 4.93 -12.95 -10.57
C LYS A 36 5.20 -12.68 -9.09
N LEU A 37 4.63 -11.61 -8.54
CA LEU A 37 4.67 -11.37 -7.09
C LEU A 37 3.62 -12.26 -6.41
N GLU A 38 4.08 -13.20 -5.59
CA GLU A 38 3.21 -14.11 -4.83
C GLU A 38 3.77 -14.30 -3.43
N PRO A 39 2.93 -14.62 -2.43
CA PRO A 39 3.41 -15.17 -1.17
C PRO A 39 4.32 -16.36 -1.44
N LEU A 40 5.52 -16.32 -0.88
CA LEU A 40 6.47 -17.42 -0.98
C LEU A 40 6.00 -18.57 -0.11
N LYS A 41 6.27 -19.81 -0.57
CA LYS A 41 5.91 -21.03 0.15
C LYS A 41 7.14 -21.58 0.90
N PRO A 42 6.96 -22.22 2.06
CA PRO A 42 8.04 -22.87 2.81
C PRO A 42 8.83 -23.88 1.97
N GLY A 43 10.14 -24.02 2.22
CA GLY A 43 11.07 -24.90 1.49
C GLY A 43 12.37 -24.22 1.04
N LYS A 44 13.05 -24.74 0.00
CA LYS A 44 14.30 -24.17 -0.54
C LYS A 44 14.05 -22.90 -1.34
N ILE A 45 13.75 -21.81 -0.64
CA ILE A 45 13.55 -20.49 -1.23
C ILE A 45 14.87 -19.95 -1.75
N LYS A 46 14.86 -19.55 -3.02
CA LYS A 46 15.94 -18.76 -3.61
C LYS A 46 15.42 -17.34 -3.80
N LEU A 47 15.92 -16.41 -2.98
CA LEU A 47 15.62 -15.00 -3.16
C LEU A 47 16.22 -14.50 -4.48
N ASP A 48 15.43 -13.74 -5.24
CA ASP A 48 15.89 -12.99 -6.39
C ASP A 48 16.54 -11.69 -5.89
N PRO A 49 17.84 -11.47 -6.15
CA PRO A 49 18.55 -10.28 -5.67
C PRO A 49 18.04 -8.96 -6.31
N ARG A 50 17.14 -9.02 -7.30
CA ARG A 50 16.52 -7.84 -7.91
C ARG A 50 15.26 -7.38 -7.18
N LEU A 51 14.70 -8.22 -6.31
CA LEU A 51 13.51 -7.90 -5.53
C LEU A 51 13.89 -7.53 -4.11
N GLY A 52 12.96 -6.92 -3.40
CA GLY A 52 12.91 -7.00 -1.95
C GLY A 52 11.78 -7.92 -1.51
N TYR A 53 11.60 -8.03 -0.20
CA TYR A 53 10.58 -8.89 0.39
C TYR A 53 9.90 -8.21 1.56
N ILE A 54 8.61 -8.48 1.74
CA ILE A 54 7.83 -8.05 2.90
C ILE A 54 7.65 -9.26 3.79
N LEU A 55 8.08 -9.16 5.03
CA LEU A 55 7.87 -10.16 6.07
C LEU A 55 6.83 -9.63 7.05
N VAL A 56 5.78 -10.41 7.28
CA VAL A 56 4.65 -10.00 8.12
C VAL A 56 4.08 -11.18 8.89
N ARG A 57 3.72 -10.95 10.15
CA ARG A 57 2.91 -11.85 10.96
C ARG A 57 1.47 -11.41 10.92
N MET A 58 0.57 -12.31 10.54
CA MET A 58 -0.86 -12.04 10.41
C MET A 58 -1.64 -12.83 11.45
N GLY A 59 -2.43 -12.13 12.26
CA GLY A 59 -3.28 -12.73 13.27
C GLY A 59 -4.72 -12.18 13.28
N PRO A 60 -5.64 -12.85 13.99
CA PRO A 60 -5.43 -14.16 14.61
C PRO A 60 -5.30 -15.29 13.57
N SER A 61 -4.46 -16.28 13.87
CA SER A 61 -4.32 -17.53 13.12
C SER A 61 -4.54 -18.67 14.09
N ASN A 62 -5.63 -19.43 13.89
CA ASN A 62 -5.89 -20.66 14.64
C ASN A 62 -6.58 -21.69 13.72
N ALA A 63 -6.80 -22.91 14.23
CA ALA A 63 -7.36 -24.01 13.45
C ALA A 63 -8.74 -23.70 12.82
N SER A 64 -9.48 -22.72 13.34
CA SER A 64 -10.83 -22.35 12.89
C SER A 64 -10.90 -20.98 12.21
N GLU A 65 -9.87 -20.14 12.35
CA GLU A 65 -9.88 -18.76 11.90
C GLU A 65 -8.57 -18.43 11.18
N LYS A 66 -8.71 -18.00 9.92
CA LYS A 66 -7.59 -17.48 9.14
C LYS A 66 -7.62 -15.96 9.21
N PRO A 67 -6.46 -15.29 9.20
CA PRO A 67 -6.43 -13.84 9.18
C PRO A 67 -7.13 -13.30 7.93
N THR A 68 -7.83 -12.18 8.08
CA THR A 68 -8.46 -11.49 6.95
C THR A 68 -7.36 -11.02 5.99
N PRO A 69 -7.53 -11.17 4.66
CA PRO A 69 -6.50 -10.76 3.71
C PRO A 69 -6.10 -9.29 3.87
N VAL A 70 -4.80 -9.02 3.78
CA VAL A 70 -4.24 -7.67 3.81
C VAL A 70 -3.48 -7.41 2.52
N ALA A 71 -3.70 -6.25 1.95
CA ALA A 71 -3.06 -5.81 0.72
C ALA A 71 -2.03 -4.71 1.00
N PHE A 72 -0.87 -4.84 0.35
CA PHE A 72 0.19 -3.85 0.33
C PHE A 72 0.28 -3.26 -1.06
N VAL A 73 0.42 -1.94 -1.13
CA VAL A 73 0.46 -1.22 -2.40
C VAL A 73 1.69 -0.33 -2.44
N ARG A 74 2.36 -0.33 -3.58
CA ARG A 74 3.53 0.52 -3.79
C ARG A 74 3.10 1.97 -4.03
N ILE A 75 3.88 2.91 -3.50
CA ILE A 75 3.75 4.33 -3.76
C ILE A 75 4.54 4.69 -5.02
N ASN A 76 3.91 5.46 -5.90
CA ASN A 76 4.57 6.10 -7.02
C ASN A 76 5.45 7.26 -6.51
N ALA A 77 6.75 7.17 -6.72
CA ALA A 77 7.72 8.16 -6.24
C ALA A 77 7.54 9.54 -6.89
N ALA A 78 7.00 9.62 -8.11
CA ALA A 78 6.79 10.87 -8.82
C ALA A 78 5.59 11.66 -8.26
N THR A 79 4.52 10.96 -7.87
CA THR A 79 3.27 11.58 -7.42
C THR A 79 3.08 11.56 -5.91
N GLY A 80 3.83 10.70 -5.20
CA GLY A 80 3.62 10.41 -3.78
C GLY A 80 2.32 9.65 -3.49
N LYS A 81 1.58 9.22 -4.52
CA LYS A 81 0.31 8.50 -4.39
C LYS A 81 0.51 6.99 -4.57
N PRO A 82 -0.35 6.14 -3.97
CA PRO A 82 -0.40 4.73 -4.30
C PRO A 82 -0.66 4.53 -5.80
N PHE A 83 -0.02 3.54 -6.42
CA PHE A 83 -0.31 3.20 -7.81
C PHE A 83 -1.75 2.71 -7.98
N GLU A 84 -2.42 3.17 -9.02
CA GLU A 84 -3.76 2.73 -9.40
C GLU A 84 -3.78 1.62 -10.46
N PRO A 85 -4.85 0.78 -10.50
CA PRO A 85 -5.02 -0.18 -11.58
C PRO A 85 -5.07 0.54 -12.93
N GLY A 86 -4.04 0.34 -13.75
CA GLY A 86 -3.95 0.92 -15.09
C GLY A 86 -2.94 2.04 -15.25
N ASP A 87 -2.28 2.48 -14.18
CA ASP A 87 -1.16 3.43 -14.29
C ASP A 87 -0.05 2.85 -15.18
N GLU A 88 0.30 3.54 -16.27
CA GLU A 88 1.39 3.09 -17.16
C GLU A 88 2.74 3.07 -16.44
N GLU A 89 2.91 3.95 -15.44
CA GLU A 89 4.10 4.06 -14.59
C GLU A 89 4.23 2.91 -13.57
N ALA A 90 3.16 2.11 -13.38
CA ALA A 90 3.25 0.81 -12.71
C ALA A 90 4.08 -0.21 -13.51
N ALA A 91 4.32 0.08 -14.80
CA ALA A 91 5.26 -0.68 -15.62
C ALA A 91 6.69 -0.26 -15.26
N VAL A 92 7.23 -0.85 -14.19
CA VAL A 92 8.68 -0.90 -14.07
C VAL A 92 9.18 -1.68 -15.29
N PRO A 93 10.08 -1.13 -16.13
CA PRO A 93 10.61 -1.85 -17.27
C PRO A 93 11.12 -3.20 -16.79
N ASN A 94 10.70 -4.28 -17.46
CA ASN A 94 11.12 -5.67 -17.20
C ASN A 94 10.44 -6.42 -16.04
N PHE A 95 9.37 -5.88 -15.47
CA PHE A 95 8.69 -6.45 -14.32
C PHE A 95 7.17 -6.50 -14.54
N ASP A 96 6.49 -7.48 -13.95
CA ASP A 96 5.02 -7.55 -14.04
C ASP A 96 4.40 -6.35 -13.31
N ARG A 97 3.23 -5.89 -13.78
CA ARG A 97 2.48 -4.69 -13.34
C ARG A 97 1.95 -4.78 -11.90
N THR A 98 2.48 -5.69 -11.10
CA THR A 98 2.02 -6.00 -9.76
C THR A 98 2.53 -4.93 -8.78
N VAL A 99 1.78 -3.85 -8.69
CA VAL A 99 1.88 -2.79 -7.66
C VAL A 99 1.14 -3.13 -6.37
N LEU A 100 0.58 -4.33 -6.33
CA LEU A 100 -0.26 -4.88 -5.28
C LEU A 100 0.29 -6.24 -4.88
N VAL A 101 0.49 -6.41 -3.58
CA VAL A 101 0.88 -7.68 -2.97
C VAL A 101 -0.17 -8.00 -1.91
N VAL A 102 -0.81 -9.17 -2.00
CA VAL A 102 -1.87 -9.57 -1.07
C VAL A 102 -1.37 -10.74 -0.24
N VAL A 103 -1.43 -10.59 1.08
CA VAL A 103 -1.43 -11.76 1.97
C VAL A 103 -2.82 -12.34 1.92
N ASN A 104 -2.95 -13.45 1.19
CA ASN A 104 -4.15 -14.27 1.23
C ASN A 104 -3.88 -15.49 2.12
N ALA A 105 -4.93 -16.13 2.62
CA ALA A 105 -4.97 -17.19 3.61
C ALA A 105 -4.36 -18.56 3.16
N GLY A 106 -3.24 -18.48 2.42
CA GLY A 106 -2.42 -19.56 1.91
C GLY A 106 -1.39 -20.07 2.92
N ARG A 107 -0.40 -20.85 2.43
CA ARG A 107 0.61 -21.49 3.29
C ARG A 107 1.55 -20.45 3.91
N SER A 108 1.52 -20.34 5.23
CA SER A 108 2.48 -19.58 6.03
C SER A 108 3.77 -20.38 6.24
N PHE A 109 4.81 -19.69 6.72
CA PHE A 109 6.09 -20.24 7.19
C PHE A 109 6.03 -20.90 8.57
N GLY A 110 4.81 -21.10 9.06
CA GLY A 110 4.54 -21.51 10.42
C GLY A 110 3.78 -20.42 11.16
N GLU A 111 3.58 -20.69 12.45
CA GLU A 111 2.89 -19.80 13.36
C GLU A 111 3.83 -19.39 14.49
N VAL A 112 3.71 -18.14 14.89
CA VAL A 112 4.45 -17.54 16.01
C VAL A 112 3.44 -16.73 16.81
N ASP A 113 3.28 -17.04 18.10
CA ASP A 113 2.35 -16.36 19.03
C ASP A 113 0.92 -16.20 18.48
N GLY A 114 0.38 -17.25 17.85
CA GLY A 114 -0.98 -17.24 17.29
C GLY A 114 -1.11 -16.41 16.00
N GLN A 115 0.00 -16.10 15.33
CA GLN A 115 0.04 -15.41 14.05
C GLN A 115 0.74 -16.26 12.99
N SER A 116 0.15 -16.32 11.81
CA SER A 116 0.78 -16.94 10.64
C SER A 116 1.87 -16.03 10.07
N VAL A 117 3.05 -16.59 9.80
CA VAL A 117 4.18 -15.85 9.24
C VAL A 117 4.16 -15.92 7.72
N TYR A 118 4.22 -14.77 7.04
CA TYR A 118 4.22 -14.68 5.58
C TYR A 118 5.43 -13.90 5.07
N LEU A 119 6.01 -14.38 3.96
CA LEU A 119 7.05 -13.68 3.21
C LEU A 119 6.54 -13.45 1.79
N LEU A 120 6.54 -12.19 1.33
CA LEU A 120 6.01 -11.82 0.03
C LEU A 120 7.08 -11.15 -0.81
N SER A 121 7.21 -11.52 -2.07
CA SER A 121 8.08 -10.77 -2.99
C SER A 121 7.49 -9.40 -3.30
N ALA A 122 8.35 -8.38 -3.32
CA ALA A 122 7.96 -7.01 -3.58
C ALA A 122 9.05 -6.30 -4.40
N TYR A 123 8.64 -5.35 -5.24
CA TYR A 123 9.60 -4.45 -5.85
C TYR A 123 10.16 -3.46 -4.82
N PRO A 124 11.46 -3.10 -4.92
CA PRO A 124 12.05 -2.09 -4.04
C PRO A 124 11.32 -0.75 -4.14
N GLY A 125 11.19 -0.03 -3.03
CA GLY A 125 10.57 1.29 -2.96
C GLY A 125 9.68 1.48 -1.74
N GLN A 126 8.83 2.50 -1.79
CA GLN A 126 7.90 2.84 -0.72
C GLN A 126 6.59 2.07 -0.89
N TRP A 127 6.06 1.53 0.19
CA TRP A 127 4.85 0.72 0.25
C TRP A 127 3.94 1.18 1.38
N ILE A 128 2.66 0.88 1.26
CA ILE A 128 1.65 1.11 2.29
C ILE A 128 0.83 -0.13 2.56
N ILE A 129 0.23 -0.20 3.75
CA ILE A 129 -0.86 -1.14 4.05
C ILE A 129 -2.16 -0.54 3.49
N SER A 130 -2.66 -1.07 2.38
CA SER A 130 -3.74 -0.41 1.63
C SER A 130 -5.13 -0.78 2.14
N ASN A 131 -5.40 -2.06 2.34
CA ASN A 131 -6.72 -2.53 2.76
C ASN A 131 -6.63 -3.84 3.55
N VAL A 132 -7.67 -4.07 4.35
CA VAL A 132 -7.93 -5.30 5.08
C VAL A 132 -9.33 -5.80 4.70
N GLY A 133 -9.42 -6.98 4.10
CA GLY A 133 -10.66 -7.45 3.47
C GLY A 133 -11.20 -6.38 2.50
N GLU A 134 -12.46 -6.00 2.71
CA GLU A 134 -13.20 -4.99 1.93
C GLU A 134 -13.03 -3.54 2.47
N THR A 135 -12.16 -3.33 3.45
CA THR A 135 -11.96 -2.02 4.11
C THR A 135 -10.69 -1.33 3.61
N CYS A 136 -10.84 -0.18 2.94
CA CYS A 136 -9.75 0.74 2.61
C CYS A 136 -9.29 1.52 3.84
N LEU A 137 -7.98 1.53 4.09
CA LEU A 137 -7.38 2.32 5.16
C LEU A 137 -7.10 3.77 4.72
N SER A 138 -8.07 4.38 4.03
CA SER A 138 -7.95 5.70 3.39
C SER A 138 -7.84 6.86 4.37
N LEU A 139 -8.40 6.73 5.58
CA LEU A 139 -8.32 7.77 6.63
C LEU A 139 -6.97 7.77 7.36
N GLY A 140 -6.13 6.75 7.16
CA GLY A 140 -4.81 6.67 7.74
C GLY A 140 -4.28 5.25 7.79
N THR A 141 -3.05 5.07 7.32
CA THR A 141 -2.33 3.80 7.34
C THR A 141 -0.83 4.03 7.56
N TYR A 142 -0.05 2.96 7.48
CA TYR A 142 1.41 2.99 7.61
C TYR A 142 2.08 2.91 6.25
N GLN A 143 3.14 3.70 6.09
CA GLN A 143 4.10 3.62 5.00
C GLN A 143 5.41 2.97 5.49
N PHE A 144 6.07 2.20 4.62
CA PHE A 144 7.37 1.59 4.90
C PHE A 144 8.20 1.40 3.62
N GLU A 145 9.51 1.21 3.78
CA GLU A 145 10.43 0.97 2.67
C GLU A 145 10.75 -0.52 2.51
N VAL A 146 10.81 -0.97 1.26
CA VAL A 146 11.36 -2.26 0.86
C VAL A 146 12.63 -2.02 0.06
N LYS A 147 13.76 -2.56 0.50
CA LYS A 147 15.05 -2.44 -0.19
C LYS A 147 15.34 -3.65 -1.07
N GLN A 148 16.14 -3.42 -2.11
CA GLN A 148 16.59 -4.49 -2.99
C GLN A 148 17.49 -5.48 -2.24
N GLY A 149 17.21 -6.78 -2.40
CA GLY A 149 17.96 -7.87 -1.77
C GLY A 149 17.66 -8.07 -0.28
N GLU A 150 16.78 -7.27 0.31
CA GLU A 150 16.46 -7.32 1.75
C GLU A 150 15.06 -7.86 2.01
N VAL A 151 14.87 -8.38 3.23
CA VAL A 151 13.56 -8.73 3.78
C VAL A 151 13.16 -7.64 4.79
N ALA A 152 12.21 -6.80 4.40
CA ALA A 152 11.62 -5.78 5.26
C ALA A 152 10.58 -6.42 6.18
N ASP A 153 10.94 -6.56 7.46
CA ASP A 153 10.03 -7.01 8.51
C ASP A 153 9.17 -5.85 9.01
N ILE A 154 7.88 -5.87 8.66
CA ILE A 154 6.91 -4.84 9.06
C ILE A 154 6.21 -5.14 10.39
N GLY A 155 6.50 -6.28 11.00
CA GLY A 155 5.98 -6.65 12.30
C GLY A 155 4.73 -7.54 12.25
N SER A 156 3.76 -7.20 13.09
CA SER A 156 2.55 -7.98 13.33
C SER A 156 1.31 -7.18 12.98
N LEU A 157 0.46 -7.75 12.14
CA LEU A 157 -0.84 -7.20 11.79
C LEU A 157 -1.93 -8.09 12.39
N TRP A 158 -2.79 -7.46 13.16
CA TRP A 158 -3.98 -8.08 13.73
C TRP A 158 -5.21 -7.54 13.02
N THR A 159 -6.12 -8.44 12.67
CA THR A 159 -7.36 -8.10 11.96
C THR A 159 -8.54 -8.62 12.76
N ALA A 160 -9.63 -7.85 12.80
CA ALA A 160 -10.87 -8.28 13.42
C ALA A 160 -12.07 -7.58 12.79
N ARG A 161 -13.21 -8.24 12.81
CA ARG A 161 -14.49 -7.61 12.48
C ARG A 161 -14.79 -6.52 13.49
N GLU A 162 -15.40 -5.43 13.03
CA GLU A 162 -15.81 -4.31 13.89
C GLU A 162 -17.16 -4.57 14.57
N ASP A 163 -17.31 -5.74 15.19
CA ASP A 163 -18.53 -6.15 15.91
C ASP A 163 -18.40 -6.07 17.44
N GLY A 164 -17.27 -5.52 17.93
CA GLY A 164 -16.93 -5.41 19.34
C GLY A 164 -16.52 -6.72 20.02
N LYS A 165 -16.47 -7.85 19.31
CA LYS A 165 -16.27 -9.19 19.88
C LYS A 165 -14.89 -9.79 19.59
N SER A 166 -13.93 -8.98 19.16
CA SER A 166 -12.57 -9.44 18.88
C SER A 166 -11.92 -10.05 20.13
N ALA A 167 -11.31 -11.23 19.97
CA ALA A 167 -10.45 -11.84 20.98
C ALA A 167 -9.05 -11.19 21.04
N VAL A 168 -8.70 -10.35 20.07
CA VAL A 168 -7.44 -9.58 20.07
C VAL A 168 -7.61 -8.37 20.99
N PRO A 169 -6.86 -8.25 22.10
CA PRO A 169 -7.07 -7.19 23.09
C PRO A 169 -7.07 -5.77 22.51
N GLN A 170 -6.18 -5.49 21.55
CA GLN A 170 -6.05 -4.18 20.92
C GLN A 170 -7.20 -3.82 19.97
N LEU A 171 -8.01 -4.82 19.58
CA LEU A 171 -9.19 -4.66 18.74
C LEU A 171 -10.48 -4.97 19.51
N ALA A 172 -10.38 -5.27 20.81
CA ALA A 172 -11.54 -5.51 21.65
C ALA A 172 -12.36 -4.23 21.79
N GLY A 173 -13.67 -4.33 21.60
CA GLY A 173 -14.57 -3.17 21.65
C GLY A 173 -14.51 -2.24 20.43
N VAL A 174 -13.74 -2.56 19.38
CA VAL A 174 -13.84 -1.84 18.11
C VAL A 174 -15.17 -2.20 17.45
N THR A 175 -16.00 -1.19 17.23
CA THR A 175 -17.35 -1.32 16.67
C THR A 175 -17.52 -0.47 15.43
N LEU A 176 -18.39 -0.90 14.53
CA LEU A 176 -18.90 -0.07 13.45
C LEU A 176 -19.34 1.30 13.96
N SER A 177 -19.09 2.32 13.16
CA SER A 177 -19.68 3.63 13.36
C SER A 177 -21.20 3.56 13.16
N GLN A 178 -21.94 4.43 13.85
CA GLN A 178 -23.41 4.39 13.87
C GLN A 178 -24.02 4.52 12.47
N ASP A 179 -23.44 5.34 11.61
CA ASP A 179 -23.82 5.49 10.20
C ASP A 179 -23.65 4.18 9.40
N LEU A 180 -22.59 3.40 9.67
CA LEU A 180 -22.40 2.09 9.06
C LEU A 180 -23.35 1.04 9.62
N VAL A 181 -23.77 1.13 10.88
CA VAL A 181 -24.82 0.27 11.47
C VAL A 181 -26.17 0.54 10.81
N GLU A 182 -26.52 1.82 10.61
CA GLU A 182 -27.74 2.25 9.93
C GLU A 182 -27.71 1.86 8.44
N PHE A 183 -26.59 2.06 7.77
CA PHE A 183 -26.42 1.62 6.38
C PHE A 183 -26.45 0.08 6.25
N GLY A 184 -25.79 -0.62 7.17
CA GLY A 184 -25.73 -2.08 7.23
C GLY A 184 -27.10 -2.72 7.47
N THR A 185 -27.95 -2.11 8.28
CA THR A 185 -29.34 -2.57 8.47
C THR A 185 -30.21 -2.35 7.22
N MET A 186 -29.92 -1.33 6.41
CA MET A 186 -30.61 -1.13 5.11
C MET A 186 -30.14 -2.09 4.02
N MET A 187 -28.84 -2.43 3.98
CA MET A 187 -28.23 -3.19 2.88
C MET A 187 -27.93 -4.65 3.21
N ASN A 188 -28.05 -5.08 4.48
CA ASN A 188 -27.77 -6.44 4.99
C ASN A 188 -26.38 -7.02 4.63
N ILE A 189 -25.38 -6.18 4.34
CA ILE A 189 -24.13 -6.63 3.67
C ILE A 189 -22.82 -6.10 4.31
N VAL A 190 -22.86 -5.24 5.32
CA VAL A 190 -21.65 -4.48 5.68
C VAL A 190 -20.99 -4.98 6.96
N MET A 191 -19.82 -5.61 6.82
CA MET A 191 -18.86 -5.80 7.90
C MET A 191 -17.52 -5.21 7.47
N SER A 192 -17.15 -4.04 8.00
CA SER A 192 -15.77 -3.58 7.91
C SER A 192 -14.88 -4.38 8.85
N THR A 193 -13.60 -4.38 8.52
CA THR A 193 -12.56 -5.07 9.29
C THR A 193 -11.58 -4.01 9.79
N ALA A 194 -11.31 -4.02 11.08
CA ALA A 194 -10.28 -3.22 11.68
C ALA A 194 -8.91 -3.89 11.50
N LEU A 195 -7.88 -3.06 11.37
CA LEU A 195 -6.48 -3.48 11.36
C LEU A 195 -5.72 -2.76 12.47
N PHE A 196 -5.01 -3.54 13.27
CA PHE A 196 -4.05 -3.05 14.26
C PHE A 196 -2.64 -3.50 13.84
N ALA A 197 -1.71 -2.56 13.72
CA ALA A 197 -0.31 -2.84 13.37
C ALA A 197 0.61 -2.64 14.58
N ALA A 198 1.36 -3.68 14.93
CA ALA A 198 2.44 -3.62 15.91
C ALA A 198 3.79 -3.68 15.17
N PRO A 199 4.68 -2.68 15.31
CA PRO A 199 5.98 -2.66 14.64
C PRO A 199 6.88 -3.86 14.99
N ALA A 200 7.81 -4.20 14.09
CA ALA A 200 8.73 -5.34 14.22
C ALA A 200 9.64 -5.30 15.46
N GLU A 201 9.79 -4.14 16.10
CA GLU A 201 10.62 -3.97 17.29
C GLU A 201 10.20 -4.90 18.43
N SER A 202 8.90 -5.16 18.58
CA SER A 202 8.31 -5.96 19.65
C SER A 202 8.08 -7.42 19.28
N THR A 203 8.71 -7.93 18.22
CA THR A 203 8.25 -9.18 17.60
C THR A 203 9.12 -10.41 17.89
N PRO A 204 8.51 -11.61 17.92
CA PRO A 204 9.21 -12.83 18.34
C PRO A 204 10.13 -13.36 17.25
N ALA A 205 10.97 -14.34 17.62
CA ALA A 205 11.93 -14.96 16.72
C ALA A 205 11.24 -15.55 15.47
N LEU A 206 11.88 -15.37 14.31
CA LEU A 206 11.39 -15.89 13.04
C LEU A 206 11.56 -17.42 12.94
N PRO A 207 10.71 -18.11 12.16
CA PRO A 207 10.95 -19.51 11.80
C PRO A 207 12.38 -19.73 11.27
N ALA A 208 12.99 -20.86 11.62
CA ALA A 208 14.40 -21.15 11.30
C ALA A 208 14.73 -21.04 9.80
N GLU A 209 13.77 -21.35 8.93
CA GLU A 209 13.89 -21.21 7.47
C GLU A 209 14.16 -19.78 7.01
N LEU A 210 13.78 -18.78 7.80
CA LEU A 210 13.98 -17.36 7.51
C LEU A 210 15.22 -16.76 8.19
N ALA A 211 15.85 -17.50 9.12
CA ALA A 211 16.96 -17.00 9.94
C ALA A 211 18.23 -16.66 9.13
N GLY A 212 18.38 -17.26 7.94
CA GLY A 212 19.52 -17.01 7.05
C GLY A 212 19.34 -15.83 6.08
N PHE A 213 18.19 -15.14 6.11
CA PHE A 213 17.92 -14.02 5.21
C PHE A 213 18.36 -12.67 5.81
N PRO A 214 18.72 -11.69 4.96
CA PRO A 214 19.04 -10.33 5.40
C PRO A 214 17.76 -9.58 5.80
N VAL A 215 17.26 -9.88 7.00
CA VAL A 215 16.05 -9.27 7.54
C VAL A 215 16.38 -7.94 8.20
N SER A 216 15.71 -6.88 7.76
CA SER A 216 15.76 -5.55 8.38
C SER A 216 14.38 -5.20 8.97
N LYS A 217 14.36 -4.68 10.20
CA LYS A 217 13.12 -4.15 10.78
C LYS A 217 12.72 -2.89 10.03
N ALA A 218 11.55 -2.90 9.42
CA ALA A 218 11.03 -1.77 8.67
C ALA A 218 10.52 -0.69 9.63
N ALA A 219 10.89 0.57 9.38
CA ALA A 219 10.29 1.70 10.06
C ALA A 219 8.90 1.96 9.46
N LEU A 220 7.86 1.87 10.30
CA LEU A 220 6.50 2.21 9.92
C LEU A 220 6.25 3.70 10.15
N SER A 221 6.19 4.49 9.08
CA SER A 221 5.76 5.88 9.13
C SER A 221 4.23 5.94 9.24
N PRO A 222 3.67 6.49 10.32
CA PRO A 222 2.23 6.51 10.55
C PRO A 222 1.50 7.58 9.70
N ASP A 223 0.17 7.50 9.73
CA ASP A 223 -0.79 8.50 9.22
C ASP A 223 -0.67 8.84 7.72
N PHE A 224 -0.26 7.88 6.88
CA PHE A 224 -0.38 8.01 5.44
C PHE A 224 -1.85 7.97 5.03
N ARG A 225 -2.35 9.00 4.33
CA ARG A 225 -3.75 9.10 3.89
C ARG A 225 -3.85 9.02 2.38
N MET A 226 -4.92 8.40 1.89
CA MET A 226 -5.13 8.20 0.46
C MET A 226 -6.61 8.26 0.10
N GLU A 227 -6.89 8.49 -1.18
CA GLU A 227 -8.25 8.42 -1.73
C GLU A 227 -8.83 6.99 -1.55
N ASN A 228 -10.16 6.85 -1.59
CA ASN A 228 -10.83 5.54 -1.50
C ASN A 228 -10.68 4.74 -2.79
N ARG A 229 -9.45 4.28 -3.04
CA ARG A 229 -9.06 3.62 -4.28
C ARG A 229 -9.65 2.22 -4.45
N CYS A 230 -9.92 1.53 -3.34
CA CYS A 230 -10.48 0.19 -3.38
C CYS A 230 -12.01 0.19 -3.57
N GLN A 231 -12.65 1.36 -3.60
CA GLN A 231 -14.11 1.51 -3.69
C GLN A 231 -14.85 0.74 -2.58
N GLY A 232 -14.16 0.52 -1.46
CA GLY A 232 -14.65 -0.24 -0.32
C GLY A 232 -15.08 0.66 0.82
N LEU A 233 -15.26 0.04 1.99
CA LEU A 233 -15.53 0.77 3.23
C LEU A 233 -14.29 1.56 3.63
N ILE A 234 -14.49 2.78 4.12
CA ILE A 234 -13.40 3.67 4.49
C ILE A 234 -13.15 3.56 5.98
N ASN A 235 -11.91 3.28 6.37
CA ASN A 235 -11.49 3.28 7.76
C ASN A 235 -10.02 3.75 7.90
N ARG A 236 -9.51 3.68 9.12
CA ARG A 236 -8.15 3.99 9.55
C ARG A 236 -7.58 2.79 10.30
N ALA A 237 -6.26 2.62 10.26
CA ALA A 237 -5.62 1.64 11.14
C ALA A 237 -5.86 2.00 12.62
N ALA A 238 -6.36 1.05 13.40
CA ALA A 238 -6.79 1.23 14.79
C ALA A 238 -5.63 1.60 15.74
N SER A 239 -4.39 1.28 15.35
CA SER A 239 -3.18 1.59 16.10
C SER A 239 -2.70 3.05 15.95
N LEU A 240 -3.37 3.88 15.13
CA LEU A 240 -2.98 5.27 14.92
C LEU A 240 -3.59 6.22 16.00
N PRO A 241 -2.85 7.26 16.46
CA PRO A 241 -3.38 8.26 17.41
C PRO A 241 -4.63 8.95 16.89
N PRO A 242 -5.56 9.47 17.69
CA PRO A 242 -6.79 10.12 17.20
C PRO A 242 -6.55 11.09 16.05
N MET A 243 -7.43 11.06 15.04
CA MET A 243 -7.35 12.04 13.97
C MET A 243 -7.59 13.44 14.53
N GLU A 244 -6.65 14.35 14.26
CA GLU A 244 -6.89 15.77 14.53
C GLU A 244 -8.09 16.23 13.69
N SER A 245 -9.02 16.93 14.34
CA SER A 245 -10.17 17.50 13.64
C SER A 245 -9.67 18.49 12.60
N ALA A 246 -9.95 18.21 11.32
CA ALA A 246 -9.84 19.24 10.31
C ALA A 246 -10.94 20.28 10.55
N PRO A 247 -10.65 21.58 10.39
CA PRO A 247 -11.71 22.57 10.34
C PRO A 247 -12.69 22.20 9.22
N PRO A 248 -14.01 22.40 9.41
CA PRO A 248 -14.97 22.13 8.37
C PRO A 248 -14.59 22.92 7.11
N MET A 249 -14.64 22.25 5.95
CA MET A 249 -14.45 22.92 4.67
C MET A 249 -15.48 24.06 4.56
N THR A 250 -15.03 25.19 4.04
CA THR A 250 -15.94 26.24 3.60
C THR A 250 -16.85 25.70 2.49
N GLN A 251 -18.02 26.31 2.33
CA GLN A 251 -18.94 25.93 1.25
C GLN A 251 -18.28 26.03 -0.15
N ALA A 252 -17.40 27.01 -0.35
CA ALA A 252 -16.66 27.17 -1.60
C ALA A 252 -15.67 26.01 -1.84
N GLU A 253 -14.96 25.57 -0.80
CA GLU A 253 -14.06 24.40 -0.90
C GLU A 253 -14.83 23.10 -1.13
N ALA A 254 -15.98 22.93 -0.47
CA ALA A 254 -16.86 21.79 -0.69
C ALA A 254 -17.38 21.75 -2.13
N LEU A 255 -17.81 22.88 -2.69
CA LEU A 255 -18.26 22.98 -4.08
C LEU A 255 -17.11 22.70 -5.06
N ALA A 256 -15.92 23.26 -4.84
CA ALA A 256 -14.75 22.99 -5.67
C ALA A 256 -14.35 21.50 -5.64
N ALA A 257 -14.48 20.84 -4.48
CA ALA A 257 -14.26 19.41 -4.36
C ALA A 257 -15.31 18.59 -5.14
N ILE A 258 -16.59 18.99 -5.09
CA ILE A 258 -17.67 18.37 -5.86
C ILE A 258 -17.42 18.49 -7.37
N ASP A 259 -17.04 19.69 -7.83
CA ASP A 259 -16.74 19.94 -9.25
C ASP A 259 -15.53 19.10 -9.72
N LYS A 260 -14.53 18.92 -8.85
CA LYS A 260 -13.37 18.06 -9.13
C LYS A 260 -13.73 16.58 -9.19
N MET A 261 -14.73 16.12 -8.43
CA MET A 261 -15.22 14.74 -8.47
C MET A 261 -16.08 14.45 -9.71
N ASN A 262 -16.73 15.47 -10.26
CA ASN A 262 -17.57 15.40 -11.44
C ASN A 262 -17.03 16.27 -12.58
N PRO A 263 -15.82 15.99 -13.12
CA PRO A 263 -15.32 16.75 -14.25
C PRO A 263 -16.34 16.63 -15.40
N PRO A 264 -16.63 17.73 -16.13
CA PRO A 264 -17.68 17.79 -17.14
C PRO A 264 -17.66 16.60 -18.12
N ASP A 265 -16.46 16.19 -18.50
CA ASP A 265 -16.19 15.09 -19.41
C ASP A 265 -16.71 13.73 -18.90
N ARG A 266 -16.68 13.49 -17.57
CA ARG A 266 -17.22 12.26 -16.97
C ARG A 266 -18.74 12.24 -16.98
N VAL A 267 -19.37 13.39 -16.73
CA VAL A 267 -20.84 13.53 -16.80
C VAL A 267 -21.32 13.33 -18.25
N GLU A 268 -20.60 13.90 -19.22
CA GLU A 268 -20.92 13.75 -20.63
C GLU A 268 -20.68 12.31 -21.13
N ALA A 269 -19.57 11.67 -20.72
CA ALA A 269 -19.31 10.27 -21.03
C ALA A 269 -20.35 9.31 -20.42
N ALA A 270 -20.80 9.57 -19.18
CA ALA A 270 -21.86 8.79 -18.54
C ALA A 270 -23.20 8.95 -19.27
N ARG A 271 -23.57 10.18 -19.67
CA ARG A 271 -24.76 10.44 -20.49
C ARG A 271 -24.70 9.72 -21.84
N LYS A 272 -23.54 9.74 -22.51
CA LYS A 272 -23.33 9.07 -23.80
C LYS A 272 -23.47 7.55 -23.67
N ARG A 273 -22.92 6.94 -22.60
CA ARG A 273 -23.08 5.51 -22.30
C ARG A 273 -24.53 5.14 -21.98
N ALA A 274 -25.24 5.97 -21.21
CA ALA A 274 -26.65 5.75 -20.91
C ALA A 274 -27.53 5.81 -22.17
N ALA A 275 -27.28 6.79 -23.05
CA ALA A 275 -27.96 6.91 -24.33
C ALA A 275 -27.69 5.72 -25.26
N GLN A 276 -26.43 5.26 -25.34
CA GLN A 276 -26.09 4.05 -26.10
C GLN A 276 -26.80 2.82 -25.56
N LYS A 277 -26.80 2.62 -24.22
CA LYS A 277 -27.46 1.47 -23.60
C LYS A 277 -28.98 1.48 -23.84
N ALA A 278 -29.61 2.66 -23.80
CA ALA A 278 -31.03 2.82 -24.11
C ALA A 278 -31.33 2.53 -25.59
N ALA A 279 -30.48 2.99 -26.52
CA ALA A 279 -30.61 2.72 -27.95
C ALA A 279 -30.44 1.22 -28.27
N SER A 280 -29.46 0.55 -27.65
CA SER A 280 -29.25 -0.90 -27.82
C SER A 280 -30.41 -1.72 -27.27
N ALA A 281 -31.02 -1.32 -26.16
CA ALA A 281 -32.18 -1.99 -25.58
C ALA A 281 -33.46 -1.79 -26.42
N ALA A 282 -33.58 -0.65 -27.10
CA ALA A 282 -34.68 -0.38 -28.01
C ALA A 282 -34.55 -1.15 -29.34
N ALA A 283 -33.32 -1.35 -29.84
CA ALA A 283 -33.06 -2.12 -31.07
C ALA A 283 -33.17 -3.65 -30.90
N ALA A 284 -33.23 -4.14 -29.65
CA ALA A 284 -33.38 -5.56 -29.33
C ALA A 284 -34.84 -6.00 -29.10
N LYS A 285 -35.81 -5.09 -29.29
CA LYS A 285 -37.25 -5.35 -29.33
C LYS A 285 -37.76 -5.30 -30.77
#